data_AF-A0A7W9RZD4-F1
#
_entry.id   AF-A0A7W9RZD4-F1
#
_cell.length_a   1.000
_cell.length_b   1.000
_cell.length_c   1.000
_cell.angle_alpha   90.00
_cell.angle_beta   90.00
_cell.angle_gamma   90.00
#
_symmetry.space_group_name_H-M   'P 1'
#
loop_
_entity.id
_entity.type
_entity.pdbx_description
1 polymer ?
#
loop_
_entity_poly.entity_id
_entity_poly.type
_entity_poly.pdbx_seq_one_letter_code
_entity_poly.pdbx_strand_id
1 'polypeptide(L)'
;MTDGPFKNLALGSCWRRLGEAVQNDAASSEECSALASDSLARHLVTKEHAKALQELDAHLDSGQLDLDPFGSVEAIFDRCEKTPFLDSLQKELLYRTANDTSLGDAIAPALAAAIDTQIGEARNRFQEECIRAVEAGEMTRSTADRARDKIASAFDAVESAKVRDALLAGRKDAFEKNLGRSDSVDEGMVRL
;
A
#
# COMPACT_ATOMS: atom_id res chain seq x y z
N MET A 1 -24.88 -21.90 -8.92
CA MET A 1 -24.19 -20.62 -8.68
C MET A 1 -22.72 -20.95 -8.62
N THR A 2 -21.98 -20.65 -9.67
CA THR A 2 -20.52 -20.70 -9.66
C THR A 2 -20.04 -19.46 -8.91
N ASP A 3 -19.40 -19.69 -7.76
CA ASP A 3 -18.70 -18.64 -7.01
C ASP A 3 -17.72 -17.92 -7.95
N GLY A 4 -17.76 -16.59 -7.97
CA GLY A 4 -17.05 -15.77 -8.98
C GLY A 4 -15.52 -15.95 -8.98
N PRO A 5 -14.85 -15.59 -10.09
CA PRO A 5 -13.45 -15.95 -10.41
C PRO A 5 -12.36 -15.40 -9.48
N PHE A 6 -12.73 -14.69 -8.41
CA PHE A 6 -11.78 -14.03 -7.53
C PHE A 6 -12.06 -14.29 -6.03
N LYS A 7 -12.99 -15.19 -5.69
CA LYS A 7 -13.10 -15.69 -4.30
C LYS A 7 -11.81 -16.41 -3.85
N ASN A 8 -11.06 -16.94 -4.83
CA ASN A 8 -9.80 -17.67 -4.65
C ASN A 8 -8.56 -16.83 -4.98
N LEU A 9 -8.68 -15.50 -5.07
CA LEU A 9 -7.53 -14.62 -5.26
C LEU A 9 -6.47 -14.89 -4.19
N ALA A 10 -5.24 -15.15 -4.63
CA ALA A 10 -4.09 -15.22 -3.74
C ALA A 10 -3.65 -13.81 -3.26
N LEU A 11 -4.60 -12.89 -3.09
CA LEU A 11 -4.37 -11.54 -2.57
C LEU A 11 -4.66 -11.48 -1.08
N GLY A 12 -3.93 -10.62 -0.39
CA GLY A 12 -4.21 -10.30 1.02
C GLY A 12 -5.66 -9.87 1.22
N SER A 13 -6.21 -10.16 2.40
CA SER A 13 -7.63 -9.90 2.71
C SER A 13 -8.05 -8.43 2.52
N CYS A 14 -7.13 -7.47 2.65
CA CYS A 14 -7.40 -6.06 2.39
C CYS A 14 -7.81 -5.78 0.93
N TRP A 15 -7.34 -6.58 -0.04
CA TRP A 15 -7.59 -6.38 -1.47
C TRP A 15 -8.89 -7.00 -1.98
N ARG A 16 -9.56 -7.83 -1.17
CA ARG A 16 -10.73 -8.61 -1.58
C ARG A 16 -11.86 -7.75 -2.14
N ARG A 17 -12.18 -6.66 -1.45
CA ARG A 17 -13.27 -5.75 -1.84
C ARG A 17 -13.00 -5.09 -3.18
N LEU A 18 -11.76 -4.70 -3.44
CA LEU A 18 -11.36 -4.18 -4.76
C LEU A 18 -11.53 -5.27 -5.82
N GLY A 19 -11.06 -6.50 -5.56
CA GLY A 19 -11.22 -7.63 -6.47
C GLY A 19 -12.67 -7.92 -6.84
N GLU A 20 -13.59 -7.85 -5.88
CA GLU A 20 -15.03 -7.99 -6.11
C GLU A 20 -15.60 -6.82 -6.93
N ALA A 21 -15.22 -5.58 -6.61
CA ALA A 21 -15.70 -4.38 -7.30
C ALA A 21 -15.29 -4.34 -8.78
N VAL A 22 -14.03 -4.67 -9.11
CA VAL A 22 -13.55 -4.58 -10.50
C VAL A 22 -14.24 -5.57 -11.46
N GLN A 23 -14.84 -6.64 -10.93
CA GLN A 23 -15.67 -7.56 -11.72
C GLN A 23 -17.12 -7.11 -11.86
N ASN A 24 -17.59 -6.31 -10.92
CA ASN A 24 -18.96 -5.89 -10.89
C ASN A 24 -19.15 -4.76 -11.90
N ASP A 25 -19.96 -4.99 -12.92
CA ASP A 25 -20.29 -3.97 -13.92
C ASP A 25 -21.06 -2.78 -13.31
N ALA A 26 -21.69 -2.95 -12.16
CA ALA A 26 -22.34 -1.87 -11.42
C ALA A 26 -21.39 -1.03 -10.55
N ALA A 27 -20.18 -1.52 -10.25
CA ALA A 27 -19.22 -0.75 -9.46
C ALA A 27 -18.69 0.43 -10.28
N SER A 28 -18.71 1.60 -9.66
CA SER A 28 -18.25 2.84 -10.31
C SER A 28 -16.72 2.92 -10.32
N SER A 29 -16.17 3.76 -11.20
CA SER A 29 -14.73 4.04 -11.19
C SER A 29 -14.29 4.66 -9.86
N GLU A 30 -15.09 5.56 -9.31
CA GLU A 30 -14.80 6.24 -8.03
C GLU A 30 -14.74 5.24 -6.87
N GLU A 31 -15.68 4.29 -6.83
CA GLU A 31 -15.68 3.20 -5.85
C GLU A 31 -14.42 2.35 -5.96
N CYS A 32 -14.02 1.96 -7.17
CA CYS A 32 -12.80 1.20 -7.39
C CYS A 32 -11.54 1.97 -6.96
N SER A 33 -11.43 3.25 -7.28
CA SER A 33 -10.30 4.11 -6.87
C SER A 33 -10.22 4.29 -5.34
N ALA A 34 -11.37 4.48 -4.69
CA ALA A 34 -11.45 4.57 -3.23
C ALA A 34 -11.05 3.25 -2.56
N LEU A 35 -11.52 2.10 -3.10
CA LEU A 35 -11.14 0.78 -2.62
C LEU A 35 -9.66 0.47 -2.84
N ALA A 36 -9.06 0.89 -3.96
CA ALA A 36 -7.63 0.75 -4.21
C ALA A 36 -6.79 1.51 -3.18
N SER A 37 -7.17 2.76 -2.90
CA SER A 37 -6.48 3.59 -1.91
C SER A 37 -6.64 3.06 -0.48
N ASP A 38 -7.85 2.65 -0.08
CA ASP A 38 -8.11 2.02 1.23
C ASP A 38 -7.32 0.72 1.41
N SER A 39 -7.34 -0.15 0.39
CA SER A 39 -6.64 -1.43 0.43
C SER A 39 -5.13 -1.24 0.54
N LEU A 40 -4.57 -0.27 -0.18
CA LEU A 40 -3.15 0.08 -0.10
C LEU A 40 -2.78 0.65 1.28
N ALA A 41 -3.59 1.56 1.83
CA ALA A 41 -3.37 2.09 3.17
C ALA A 41 -3.40 0.97 4.22
N ARG A 42 -4.38 0.06 4.18
CA ARG A 42 -4.44 -1.10 5.08
C ARG A 42 -3.27 -2.06 4.90
N HIS A 43 -2.76 -2.21 3.68
CA HIS A 43 -1.60 -3.04 3.37
C HIS A 43 -0.30 -2.45 3.94
N LEU A 44 -0.15 -1.12 3.87
CA LEU A 44 1.08 -0.43 4.29
C LEU A 44 1.09 -0.03 5.76
N VAL A 45 -0.06 0.27 6.35
CA VAL A 45 -0.14 0.68 7.76
C VAL A 45 -0.09 -0.57 8.64
N THR A 46 1.11 -1.09 8.85
CA THR A 46 1.41 -2.24 9.73
C THR A 46 2.19 -1.79 10.96
N LYS A 47 2.27 -2.63 12.00
CA LYS A 47 3.04 -2.28 13.22
C LYS A 47 4.52 -2.22 12.91
N GLU A 48 4.96 -3.09 12.02
CA GLU A 48 6.33 -3.27 11.57
C GLU A 48 6.80 -2.03 10.79
N HIS A 49 5.97 -1.51 9.87
CA HIS A 49 6.30 -0.29 9.13
C HIS A 49 6.26 0.94 10.05
N ALA A 50 5.27 1.03 10.94
CA ALA A 50 5.22 2.12 11.93
C ALA A 50 6.46 2.15 12.83
N LYS A 51 6.94 0.98 13.28
CA LYS A 51 8.18 0.87 14.07
C LYS A 51 9.40 1.38 13.29
N ALA A 52 9.55 1.00 12.02
CA ALA A 52 10.67 1.47 11.20
C ALA A 52 10.67 3.00 11.04
N LEU A 53 9.49 3.59 10.83
CA LEU A 53 9.33 5.04 10.72
C LEU A 53 9.62 5.76 12.05
N GLN A 54 9.22 5.19 13.18
CA GLN A 54 9.55 5.71 14.51
C GLN A 54 11.06 5.66 14.81
N GLU A 55 11.75 4.59 14.38
CA GLU A 55 13.21 4.49 14.55
C GLU A 55 13.94 5.53 13.69
N LEU A 56 13.45 5.80 12.47
CA LEU A 56 13.98 6.89 11.63
C LEU A 56 13.76 8.26 12.28
N ASP A 57 12.56 8.52 12.80
CA ASP A 57 12.23 9.79 13.46
C ASP A 57 13.08 10.00 14.72
N ALA A 58 13.19 8.96 15.57
CA ALA A 58 14.03 8.99 16.76
C ALA A 58 15.52 9.21 16.45
N HIS A 59 16.00 8.68 15.32
CA HIS A 59 17.38 8.91 14.86
C HIS A 59 17.60 10.38 14.49
N LEU A 60 16.66 10.99 13.76
CA LEU A 60 16.72 12.41 13.40
C LEU A 60 16.61 13.32 14.63
N ASP A 61 15.75 12.97 15.58
CA ASP A 61 15.52 13.74 16.81
C ASP A 61 16.66 13.61 17.83
N SER A 62 17.58 12.67 17.63
CA SER A 62 18.73 12.47 18.54
C SER A 62 19.63 13.70 18.64
N GLY A 63 19.57 14.61 17.67
CA GLY A 63 20.37 15.84 17.60
C GLY A 63 21.87 15.58 17.44
N GLN A 64 22.27 14.33 17.20
CA GLN A 64 23.66 13.97 16.96
C GLN A 64 24.02 14.18 15.49
N LEU A 65 25.23 14.68 15.25
CA LEU A 65 25.78 14.75 13.90
C LEU A 65 26.04 13.33 13.40
N ASP A 66 25.26 12.90 12.41
CA ASP A 66 25.45 11.62 11.74
C ASP A 66 26.57 11.72 10.70
N LEU A 67 27.71 11.13 11.00
CA LEU A 67 28.88 11.09 10.11
C LEU A 67 28.80 9.97 9.07
N ASP A 68 27.88 9.02 9.25
CA ASP A 68 27.66 7.89 8.34
C ASP A 68 26.15 7.62 8.19
N PRO A 69 25.42 8.52 7.49
CA PRO A 69 23.98 8.36 7.28
C PRO A 69 23.63 7.09 6.50
N PHE A 70 24.58 6.56 5.72
CA PHE A 70 24.41 5.30 5.00
C PHE A 70 24.36 4.12 5.98
N GLY A 71 25.38 3.97 6.82
CA GLY A 71 25.43 2.91 7.84
C GLY A 71 24.31 3.03 8.87
N SER A 72 23.90 4.25 9.23
CA SER A 72 22.77 4.50 10.12
C SER A 72 21.44 3.96 9.55
N VAL A 73 21.16 4.21 8.26
CA VAL A 73 19.98 3.67 7.58
C VAL A 73 20.01 2.15 7.57
N GLU A 74 21.13 1.53 7.18
CA GLU A 74 21.26 0.07 7.20
C GLU A 74 20.99 -0.52 8.59
N ALA A 75 21.62 0.07 9.63
CA ALA A 75 21.47 -0.40 11.00
C ALA A 75 20.03 -0.30 11.52
N ILE A 76 19.27 0.73 11.11
CA ILE A 76 17.84 0.86 11.47
C ILE A 76 17.02 -0.25 10.82
N PHE A 77 17.18 -0.44 9.50
CA PHE A 77 16.39 -1.42 8.75
C PHE A 77 16.80 -2.88 9.03
N ASP A 78 18.00 -3.13 9.53
CA ASP A 78 18.42 -4.47 9.97
C ASP A 78 17.79 -4.92 11.29
N ARG A 79 17.27 -3.98 12.08
CA ARG A 79 16.48 -4.27 13.30
C ARG A 79 14.99 -4.42 13.04
N CYS A 80 14.56 -4.23 11.80
CA CYS A 80 13.17 -4.31 11.37
C CYS A 80 12.87 -5.64 10.68
N GLU A 81 11.61 -6.06 10.71
CA GLU A 81 11.16 -7.19 9.91
C GLU A 81 11.31 -6.86 8.43
N LYS A 82 11.87 -7.78 7.64
CA LYS A 82 12.06 -7.56 6.20
C LYS A 82 10.72 -7.72 5.49
N THR A 83 10.23 -6.64 4.89
CA THR A 83 9.02 -6.62 4.07
C THR A 83 9.34 -5.95 2.74
N PRO A 84 8.62 -6.27 1.65
CA PRO A 84 8.84 -5.64 0.35
C PRO A 84 8.82 -4.11 0.42
N PHE A 85 7.90 -3.53 1.21
CA PHE A 85 7.82 -2.10 1.40
C PHE A 85 9.06 -1.53 2.11
N LEU A 86 9.51 -2.14 3.20
CA LEU A 86 10.69 -1.66 3.92
C LEU A 86 11.98 -1.84 3.11
N ASP A 87 12.08 -2.91 2.31
CA ASP A 87 13.20 -3.10 1.38
C ASP A 87 13.24 -2.00 0.30
N SER A 88 12.08 -1.65 -0.27
CA SER A 88 11.98 -0.52 -1.22
C SER A 88 12.32 0.81 -0.56
N LEU A 89 11.82 1.07 0.65
CA LEU A 89 12.11 2.30 1.38
C LEU A 89 13.59 2.41 1.73
N GLN A 90 14.22 1.33 2.20
CA GLN A 90 15.65 1.28 2.50
C GLN A 90 16.47 1.62 1.25
N LYS A 91 16.17 0.98 0.11
CA LYS A 91 16.87 1.24 -1.16
C LYS A 91 16.78 2.71 -1.58
N GLU A 92 15.59 3.29 -1.48
CA GLU A 92 15.36 4.70 -1.83
C GLU A 92 16.11 5.66 -0.89
N LEU A 93 16.12 5.36 0.42
CA LEU A 93 16.90 6.14 1.39
C LEU A 93 18.39 6.07 1.10
N LEU A 94 18.94 4.86 0.93
CA LEU A 94 20.36 4.66 0.62
C LEU A 94 20.76 5.33 -0.70
N TYR A 95 19.92 5.23 -1.73
CA TYR A 95 20.15 5.91 -3.00
C TYR A 95 20.24 7.42 -2.82
N ARG A 96 19.34 8.03 -2.03
CA ARG A 96 19.27 9.48 -1.84
C ARG A 96 20.40 10.00 -0.95
N THR A 97 20.71 9.30 0.14
CA THR A 97 21.80 9.68 1.04
C THR A 97 23.17 9.54 0.37
N ALA A 98 23.32 8.58 -0.56
CA ALA A 98 24.52 8.47 -1.39
C ALA A 98 24.68 9.63 -2.40
N ASN A 99 23.63 10.41 -2.67
CA ASN A 99 23.64 11.58 -3.56
C ASN A 99 23.57 12.90 -2.78
N ASP A 100 24.31 12.98 -1.66
CA ASP A 100 24.48 14.19 -0.82
C ASP A 100 23.18 14.79 -0.26
N THR A 101 22.07 14.04 -0.22
CA THR A 101 20.83 14.46 0.44
C THR A 101 20.89 14.08 1.92
N SER A 102 20.55 15.02 2.82
CA SER A 102 20.45 14.70 4.24
C SER A 102 19.39 13.62 4.47
N LEU A 103 19.56 12.79 5.51
CA LEU A 103 18.56 11.75 5.81
C LEU A 103 17.17 12.35 6.03
N GLY A 104 17.07 13.48 6.75
CA GLY A 104 15.80 14.17 6.97
C GLY A 104 15.11 14.60 5.67
N ASP A 105 15.87 15.18 4.73
CA ASP A 105 15.34 15.60 3.43
C ASP A 105 15.02 14.41 2.50
N ALA A 106 15.65 13.25 2.73
CA ALA A 106 15.47 12.04 1.94
C ALA A 106 14.19 11.26 2.28
N ILE A 107 13.67 11.34 3.51
CA ILE A 107 12.54 10.52 3.98
C ILE A 107 11.28 10.73 3.15
N ALA A 108 10.83 11.97 3.00
CA ALA A 108 9.59 12.26 2.29
C ALA A 108 9.58 11.77 0.82
N PRO A 109 10.62 12.05 0.00
CA PRO A 109 10.65 11.54 -1.37
C PRO A 109 10.94 10.03 -1.44
N ALA A 110 11.69 9.44 -0.50
CA ALA A 110 11.88 7.99 -0.43
C ALA A 110 10.57 7.26 -0.13
N LEU A 111 9.76 7.78 0.80
CA LEU A 111 8.43 7.26 1.09
C LEU A 111 7.50 7.31 -0.13
N ALA A 112 7.50 8.43 -0.86
CA ALA A 112 6.71 8.56 -2.08
C ALA A 112 7.10 7.47 -3.11
N ALA A 113 8.39 7.32 -3.40
CA ALA A 113 8.88 6.33 -4.35
C ALA A 113 8.62 4.87 -3.90
N ALA A 114 8.74 4.59 -2.61
CA ALA A 114 8.42 3.28 -2.06
C ALA A 114 6.91 2.97 -2.16
N ILE A 115 6.04 3.94 -1.92
CA ILE A 115 4.58 3.80 -2.10
C ILE A 115 4.24 3.58 -3.57
N ASP A 116 4.86 4.32 -4.49
CA ASP A 116 4.65 4.14 -5.94
C ASP A 116 5.09 2.75 -6.40
N THR A 117 6.18 2.22 -5.84
CA THR A 117 6.61 0.83 -6.07
C THR A 117 5.53 -0.16 -5.62
N GLN A 118 4.94 0.05 -4.44
CA GLN A 118 3.88 -0.82 -3.92
C GLN A 118 2.56 -0.69 -4.70
N ILE A 119 2.25 0.49 -5.26
CA ILE A 119 1.15 0.67 -6.22
C ILE A 119 1.39 -0.19 -7.46
N GLY A 120 2.59 -0.15 -8.02
CA GLY A 120 2.98 -0.97 -9.17
C GLY A 120 2.91 -2.46 -8.90
N GLU A 121 3.47 -2.91 -7.77
CA GLU A 121 3.43 -4.32 -7.35
C GLU A 121 2.01 -4.84 -7.14
N ALA A 122 1.15 -4.05 -6.46
CA ALA A 122 -0.25 -4.41 -6.27
C ALA A 122 -0.99 -4.52 -7.61
N ARG A 123 -0.80 -3.54 -8.50
CA ARG A 123 -1.37 -3.57 -9.87
C ARG A 123 -0.94 -4.81 -10.64
N ASN A 124 0.35 -5.15 -10.61
CA ASN A 124 0.89 -6.33 -11.29
C ASN A 124 0.28 -7.62 -10.74
N ARG A 125 0.16 -7.76 -9.41
CA ARG A 125 -0.50 -8.92 -8.79
C ARG A 125 -1.94 -9.09 -9.28
N PHE A 126 -2.71 -8.01 -9.38
CA PHE A 126 -4.07 -8.07 -9.93
C PHE A 126 -4.09 -8.53 -11.41
N GLN A 127 -3.13 -8.07 -12.22
CA GLN A 127 -3.01 -8.48 -13.62
C GLN A 127 -2.63 -9.96 -13.75
N GLU A 128 -1.68 -10.43 -12.95
CA GLU A 128 -1.27 -11.84 -12.88
C GLU A 128 -2.45 -12.75 -12.51
N GLU A 129 -3.25 -12.34 -11.52
CA GLU A 129 -4.43 -13.10 -11.12
C GLU A 129 -5.51 -13.14 -12.21
N CYS A 130 -5.68 -12.05 -12.98
CA CYS A 130 -6.55 -12.08 -14.17
C CYS A 130 -6.04 -13.08 -15.22
N ILE A 131 -4.71 -13.19 -15.42
CA ILE A 131 -4.12 -14.18 -16.33
C ILE A 131 -4.42 -15.59 -15.82
N ARG A 132 -4.15 -15.88 -14.55
CA ARG A 132 -4.39 -17.18 -13.92
C ARG A 132 -5.84 -17.60 -14.01
N ALA A 133 -6.79 -16.70 -13.73
CA ALA A 133 -8.22 -16.99 -13.81
C ALA A 133 -8.69 -17.32 -15.24
N VAL A 134 -8.09 -16.70 -16.26
CA VAL A 134 -8.36 -17.05 -17.67
C VAL A 134 -7.79 -18.41 -18.01
N GLU A 135 -6.56 -18.71 -17.60
CA GLU A 135 -5.89 -19.99 -17.84
C GLU A 135 -6.61 -21.16 -17.15
N ALA A 136 -7.17 -20.92 -15.96
CA ALA A 136 -7.98 -21.89 -15.21
C ALA A 136 -9.41 -22.04 -15.76
N GLY A 137 -9.84 -21.20 -16.70
CA GLY A 137 -11.20 -21.19 -17.24
C GLY A 137 -12.25 -20.62 -16.27
N GLU A 138 -11.82 -20.00 -15.17
CA GLU A 138 -12.69 -19.34 -14.19
C GLU A 138 -13.22 -18.00 -14.73
N MET A 139 -12.49 -17.39 -15.68
CA MET A 139 -12.82 -16.11 -16.28
C MET A 139 -12.69 -16.14 -17.80
N THR A 140 -13.60 -15.45 -18.50
CA THR A 140 -13.46 -15.23 -19.95
C THR A 140 -12.42 -14.14 -20.24
N ARG A 141 -11.78 -14.17 -21.42
CA ARG A 141 -10.85 -13.12 -21.84
C ARG A 141 -11.48 -11.72 -21.83
N SER A 142 -12.72 -11.59 -22.30
CA SER A 142 -13.41 -10.30 -22.32
C SER A 142 -13.75 -9.77 -20.92
N THR A 143 -14.02 -10.65 -19.94
CA THR A 143 -14.15 -10.25 -18.54
C THR A 143 -12.81 -9.82 -17.97
N ALA A 144 -11.73 -10.55 -18.29
CA ALA A 144 -10.38 -10.22 -17.82
C ALA A 144 -9.89 -8.87 -18.36
N ASP A 145 -10.12 -8.58 -19.63
CA ASP A 145 -9.71 -7.31 -20.23
C ASP A 145 -10.45 -6.13 -19.58
N ARG A 146 -11.76 -6.23 -19.38
CA ARG A 146 -12.54 -5.21 -18.65
C ARG A 146 -12.08 -5.03 -17.20
N ALA A 147 -11.77 -6.12 -16.51
CA ALA A 147 -11.25 -6.06 -15.14
C ALA A 147 -9.88 -5.36 -15.11
N ARG A 148 -8.97 -5.68 -16.05
CA ARG A 148 -7.66 -5.04 -16.16
C ARG A 148 -7.77 -3.53 -16.42
N ASP A 149 -8.69 -3.10 -17.28
CA ASP A 149 -8.91 -1.67 -17.54
C ASP A 149 -9.41 -0.94 -16.30
N LYS A 150 -10.35 -1.54 -15.56
CA LYS A 150 -10.83 -1.02 -14.28
C LYS A 150 -9.74 -0.97 -13.22
N ILE A 151 -8.92 -2.02 -13.12
CA ILE A 151 -7.77 -2.09 -12.21
C ILE A 151 -6.77 -0.98 -12.53
N ALA A 152 -6.38 -0.83 -13.81
CA ALA A 152 -5.45 0.20 -14.25
C ALA A 152 -5.97 1.59 -13.86
N SER A 153 -7.23 1.89 -14.21
CA SER A 153 -7.87 3.16 -13.88
C SER A 153 -7.95 3.40 -12.36
N ALA A 154 -8.26 2.37 -11.57
CA ALA A 154 -8.33 2.46 -10.12
C ALA A 154 -6.96 2.79 -9.51
N PHE A 155 -5.89 2.11 -9.95
CA PHE A 155 -4.54 2.34 -9.46
C PHE A 155 -3.92 3.64 -9.98
N ASP A 156 -4.29 4.12 -11.16
CA ASP A 156 -3.87 5.44 -11.68
C ASP A 156 -4.47 6.59 -10.85
N ALA A 157 -5.62 6.36 -10.24
CA ALA A 157 -6.34 7.33 -9.41
C ALA A 157 -6.06 7.19 -7.90
N VAL A 158 -5.08 6.38 -7.49
CA VAL A 158 -4.74 6.22 -6.07
C VAL A 158 -4.23 7.54 -5.49
N GLU A 159 -4.79 7.95 -4.36
CA GLU A 159 -4.39 9.16 -3.63
C GLU A 159 -3.08 8.89 -2.85
N SER A 160 -1.94 8.75 -3.52
CA SER A 160 -0.66 8.33 -2.91
C SER A 160 -0.22 9.23 -1.75
N ALA A 161 -0.44 10.55 -1.85
CA ALA A 161 -0.16 11.49 -0.77
C ALA A 161 -1.00 11.20 0.49
N LYS A 162 -2.28 10.87 0.33
CA LYS A 162 -3.17 10.53 1.45
C LYS A 162 -2.82 9.17 2.06
N VAL A 163 -2.35 8.21 1.24
CA VAL A 163 -1.81 6.94 1.72
C VAL A 163 -0.54 7.14 2.55
N ARG A 164 0.37 8.03 2.11
CA ARG A 164 1.56 8.41 2.89
C ARG A 164 1.16 9.03 4.22
N ASP A 165 0.22 9.97 4.23
CA ASP A 165 -0.22 10.63 5.46
C ASP A 165 -0.91 9.64 6.42
N ALA A 166 -1.65 8.66 5.88
CA ALA A 166 -2.23 7.56 6.65
C ALA A 166 -1.14 6.67 7.28
N LEU A 167 -0.09 6.36 6.52
CA LEU A 167 1.07 5.60 7.00
C LEU A 167 1.80 6.31 8.13
N LEU A 168 2.12 7.60 7.96
CA LEU A 168 2.78 8.42 8.98
C LEU A 168 1.92 8.56 10.25
N ALA A 169 0.60 8.67 10.10
CA ALA A 169 -0.33 8.76 11.22
C ALA A 169 -0.72 7.40 11.84
N GLY A 170 -0.28 6.28 11.25
CA GLY A 170 -0.71 4.94 11.69
C GLY A 170 -2.21 4.65 11.51
N ARG A 171 -2.91 5.36 10.61
CA ARG A 171 -4.37 5.29 10.44
C ARG A 171 -4.78 4.42 9.26
N LYS A 172 -5.23 3.19 9.55
CA LYS A 172 -5.67 2.21 8.53
C LYS A 172 -7.00 2.55 7.86
N ASP A 173 -7.79 3.40 8.50
CA ASP A 173 -9.17 3.77 8.18
C ASP A 173 -9.29 5.14 7.48
N ALA A 174 -8.17 5.69 7.00
CA ALA A 174 -8.11 7.02 6.39
C ALA A 174 -9.03 7.23 5.16
N PHE A 175 -9.57 6.15 4.60
CA PHE A 175 -10.42 6.16 3.42
C PHE A 175 -11.87 5.74 3.69
N GLU A 176 -12.26 5.46 4.94
CA GLU A 176 -13.61 4.96 5.24
C GLU A 176 -14.72 5.93 4.85
N LYS A 177 -14.51 7.24 5.02
CA LYS A 177 -15.46 8.28 4.60
C LYS A 177 -15.68 8.30 3.08
N ASN A 178 -14.63 8.05 2.29
CA ASN A 178 -14.71 7.96 0.83
C ASN A 178 -15.53 6.73 0.40
N LEU A 179 -15.59 5.70 1.23
CA LEU A 179 -16.34 4.47 0.98
C LEU A 179 -17.79 4.54 1.51
N GLY A 180 -18.29 5.72 1.86
CA GLY A 180 -19.65 5.91 2.38
C GLY A 180 -19.87 5.28 3.77
N ARG A 181 -18.80 4.93 4.50
CA ARG A 181 -18.90 4.54 5.90
C ARG A 181 -18.98 5.83 6.72
N SER A 182 -20.21 6.23 7.07
CA SER A 182 -20.46 7.26 8.07
C SER A 182 -20.06 6.75 9.46
N ASP A 183 -19.70 7.67 10.36
CA ASP A 183 -19.33 7.50 11.78
C ASP A 183 -20.41 6.79 12.64
N SER A 184 -20.79 5.56 12.29
CA SER A 184 -21.84 4.80 12.97
C SER A 184 -21.64 3.30 12.84
N VAL A 185 -20.51 2.80 13.34
CA VAL A 185 -20.49 1.50 14.02
C VAL A 185 -19.63 1.67 15.27
N ASP A 186 -20.30 1.96 16.38
CA ASP A 186 -19.77 1.85 17.73
C ASP A 186 -19.48 0.36 18.01
N GLU A 187 -18.33 -0.12 17.55
CA GLU A 187 -17.79 -1.43 17.95
C GLU A 187 -16.80 -1.24 19.09
N GLY A 188 -17.38 -1.11 20.29
CA GLY A 188 -16.87 -1.75 21.50
C GLY A 188 -15.54 -1.25 22.03
N MET A 189 -15.63 -0.43 23.08
CA MET A 189 -14.62 -0.27 24.12
C MET A 189 -13.70 -1.51 24.27
N VAL A 190 -12.44 -1.39 23.83
CA VAL A 190 -11.36 -2.08 24.53
C VAL A 190 -10.88 -1.11 25.60
N ARG A 191 -11.44 -1.28 26.81
CA ARG A 191 -10.87 -0.72 28.02
C ARG A 191 -9.51 -1.36 28.24
N LEU A 192 -8.50 -0.50 28.40
CA LEU A 192 -7.19 -0.64 29.05
C LEU A 192 -6.52 -2.03 29.01
#